data_AF-A0A660V9F7-F1
#
_entry.id   AF-A0A660V9F7-F1
#
_cell.length_a   1.000
_cell.length_b   1.000
_cell.length_c   1.000
_cell.angle_alpha   90.00
_cell.angle_beta   90.00
_cell.angle_gamma   90.00
#
_symmetry.space_group_name_H-M   'P 1'
#
loop_
_entity.id
_entity.type
_entity.pdbx_description
1 polymer ?
#
loop_
_entity_poly.entity_id
_entity_poly.type
_entity_poly.pdbx_seq_one_letter_code
_entity_poly.pdbx_strand_id
1 'polypeptide(L)'
;MTATAIKSFLKPAFVVSMAVLLSAAIAKEAVIRVLGVQMVKQPIALQHPLDEMDDAVLVPFVPKNKARIQNRDVLESLGTEEYLQWTLEDAEAEPASPTRYCSLFITYYTGNPDMVPHVPDECYVGGGNERDTGGMVTIHLPRVGGEQKLDFQYVAFKNVDRQTLREDKFSVQYFFHANGKYSGNRTDTRLILGSNWFSRYSYFCKVEWKFYGVGSFGLVYPDKEQTLAASGKLLERLLPELEKKHWPDWEKINNE
;
A
#
# COMPACT_ATOMS: atom_id res chain seq x y z
N MET A 1 -51.71 4.10 -12.41
CA MET A 1 -51.73 4.50 -10.97
C MET A 1 -53.16 4.79 -10.57
N THR A 2 -53.68 4.19 -9.50
CA THR A 2 -55.08 4.38 -9.06
C THR A 2 -55.25 5.74 -8.36
N ALA A 3 -56.43 6.34 -8.46
CA ALA A 3 -56.74 7.66 -7.86
C ALA A 3 -56.50 7.74 -6.33
N THR A 4 -56.58 6.60 -5.65
CA THR A 4 -56.30 6.44 -4.21
C THR A 4 -54.81 6.59 -3.89
N ALA A 5 -53.92 6.12 -4.78
CA ALA A 5 -52.47 6.28 -4.62
C ALA A 5 -52.06 7.75 -4.71
N ILE A 6 -52.67 8.51 -5.64
CA ILE A 6 -52.41 9.94 -5.83
C ILE A 6 -52.80 10.77 -4.58
N LYS A 7 -53.93 10.44 -3.93
CA LYS A 7 -54.33 11.10 -2.67
C LYS A 7 -53.36 10.85 -1.50
N SER A 8 -52.65 9.72 -1.49
CA SER A 8 -51.65 9.41 -0.46
C SER A 8 -50.42 10.32 -0.56
N PHE A 9 -50.02 10.69 -1.79
CA PHE A 9 -48.91 11.62 -2.06
C PHE A 9 -49.24 13.10 -1.74
N LEU A 10 -50.51 13.43 -1.49
CA LEU A 10 -50.96 14.78 -1.14
C LEU A 10 -51.17 14.96 0.38
N LYS A 11 -50.87 13.94 1.20
CA LYS A 11 -50.95 14.07 2.65
C LYS A 11 -49.95 15.14 3.12
N PRO A 12 -50.34 16.09 3.99
CA PRO A 12 -49.46 17.17 4.45
C PRO A 12 -48.12 16.66 4.99
N ALA A 13 -48.13 15.59 5.78
CA ALA A 13 -46.92 14.97 6.30
C ALA A 13 -45.98 14.44 5.22
N PHE A 14 -46.54 13.86 4.14
CA PHE A 14 -45.77 13.38 3.00
C PHE A 14 -45.16 14.55 2.23
N VAL A 15 -45.94 15.60 1.96
CA VAL A 15 -45.49 16.79 1.24
C VAL A 15 -44.38 17.52 2.01
N VAL A 16 -44.53 17.68 3.33
CA VAL A 16 -43.49 18.29 4.18
C VAL A 16 -42.23 17.43 4.18
N SER A 17 -42.35 16.11 4.34
CA SER A 17 -41.19 15.21 4.31
C SER A 17 -40.47 15.25 2.97
N MET A 18 -41.22 15.26 1.87
CA MET A 18 -40.69 15.38 0.51
C MET A 18 -39.99 16.73 0.31
N ALA A 19 -40.58 17.83 0.77
CA ALA A 19 -40.00 19.16 0.67
C ALA A 19 -38.69 19.28 1.47
N VAL A 20 -38.63 18.69 2.66
CA VAL A 20 -37.40 18.65 3.49
C VAL A 20 -36.31 17.85 2.78
N LEU A 21 -36.62 16.65 2.29
CA LEU A 21 -35.64 15.79 1.60
C LEU A 21 -35.12 16.44 0.31
N LEU A 22 -36.00 17.06 -0.50
CA LEU A 22 -35.59 17.77 -1.70
C LEU A 22 -34.73 18.99 -1.37
N SER A 23 -35.11 19.76 -0.36
CA SER A 23 -34.34 20.93 0.08
C SER A 23 -32.95 20.50 0.57
N ALA A 24 -32.87 19.44 1.36
CA ALA A 24 -31.60 18.89 1.83
C ALA A 24 -30.72 18.37 0.69
N ALA A 25 -31.30 17.69 -0.30
CA ALA A 25 -30.57 17.19 -1.47
C ALA A 25 -29.99 18.32 -2.32
N ILE A 26 -30.79 19.36 -2.61
CA ILE A 26 -30.36 20.53 -3.37
C ILE A 26 -29.31 21.31 -2.57
N ALA A 27 -29.55 21.55 -1.29
CA ALA A 27 -28.61 22.26 -0.43
C ALA A 27 -27.27 21.52 -0.32
N LYS A 28 -27.28 20.20 -0.16
CA LYS A 28 -26.06 19.38 -0.15
C LYS A 28 -25.26 19.55 -1.44
N GLU A 29 -25.90 19.42 -2.59
CA GLU A 29 -25.23 19.53 -3.89
C GLU A 29 -24.66 20.94 -4.10
N ALA A 30 -25.43 21.98 -3.74
CA ALA A 30 -24.97 23.36 -3.80
C ALA A 30 -23.78 23.60 -2.85
N VAL A 31 -23.84 23.10 -1.61
CA VAL A 31 -22.76 23.21 -0.63
C VAL A 31 -21.49 22.51 -1.12
N ILE A 32 -21.59 21.29 -1.65
CA ILE A 32 -20.44 20.55 -2.19
C ILE A 32 -19.77 21.33 -3.32
N ARG A 33 -20.57 21.88 -4.24
CA ARG A 33 -20.06 22.67 -5.38
C ARG A 33 -19.43 23.99 -4.93
N VAL A 34 -20.08 24.71 -4.02
CA VAL A 34 -19.59 26.01 -3.52
C VAL A 34 -18.31 25.82 -2.70
N LEU A 35 -18.22 24.77 -1.89
CA LEU A 35 -17.02 24.46 -1.10
C LEU A 35 -15.91 23.81 -1.94
N GLY A 36 -16.16 23.45 -3.21
CA GLY A 36 -15.17 22.81 -4.08
C GLY A 36 -14.75 21.41 -3.61
N VAL A 37 -15.60 20.72 -2.84
CA VAL A 37 -15.27 19.41 -2.28
C VAL A 37 -15.25 18.35 -3.39
N GLN A 38 -14.12 17.66 -3.52
CA GLN A 38 -13.88 16.58 -4.48
C GLN A 38 -14.19 15.23 -3.82
N MET A 39 -15.43 14.75 -3.96
CA MET A 39 -15.85 13.45 -3.40
C MET A 39 -15.36 12.26 -4.23
N VAL A 40 -15.18 12.45 -5.54
CA VAL A 40 -14.64 11.42 -6.45
C VAL A 40 -13.27 11.87 -6.91
N LYS A 41 -12.28 11.03 -6.65
CA LYS A 41 -10.89 11.31 -6.98
C LYS A 41 -10.55 10.80 -8.38
N GLN A 42 -9.77 11.59 -9.12
CA GLN A 42 -9.28 11.24 -10.45
C GLN A 42 -7.94 10.52 -10.39
N PRO A 43 -7.65 9.64 -11.37
CA PRO A 43 -6.38 8.94 -11.41
C PRO A 43 -5.24 9.88 -11.75
N ILE A 44 -4.08 9.57 -11.18
CA ILE A 44 -2.79 10.21 -11.40
C ILE A 44 -1.84 9.09 -11.84
N ALA A 45 -1.19 9.28 -13.00
CA ALA A 45 -0.24 8.31 -13.48
C ALA A 45 1.05 8.38 -12.65
N LEU A 46 1.79 7.27 -12.62
CA LEU A 46 3.20 7.32 -12.23
C LEU A 46 3.97 8.21 -13.20
N GLN A 47 5.07 8.82 -12.73
CA GLN A 47 6.00 9.53 -13.60
C GLN A 47 6.67 8.55 -14.58
N HIS A 48 7.08 7.39 -14.06
CA HIS A 48 7.58 6.25 -14.82
C HIS A 48 6.97 4.95 -14.27
N PRO A 49 6.56 4.01 -15.13
CA PRO A 49 6.07 2.69 -14.71
C PRO A 49 7.00 2.00 -13.71
N LEU A 50 6.44 1.26 -12.75
CA LEU A 50 7.25 0.61 -11.70
C LEU A 50 8.18 -0.48 -12.26
N ASP A 51 7.81 -1.11 -13.37
CA ASP A 51 8.59 -2.16 -14.01
C ASP A 51 9.83 -1.65 -14.78
N GLU A 52 9.89 -0.36 -15.07
CA GLU A 52 11.03 0.34 -15.66
C GLU A 52 12.05 0.82 -14.61
N MET A 53 11.88 0.47 -13.32
CA MET A 53 12.79 0.86 -12.25
C MET A 53 14.24 0.42 -12.55
N ASP A 54 15.17 1.35 -12.40
CA ASP A 54 16.61 1.09 -12.59
C ASP A 54 17.12 0.21 -11.46
N ASP A 55 17.56 -1.01 -11.77
CA ASP A 55 18.05 -1.94 -10.76
C ASP A 55 19.49 -1.65 -10.33
N ALA A 56 20.27 -0.88 -11.11
CA ALA A 56 21.64 -0.54 -10.76
C ALA A 56 21.71 0.34 -9.50
N VAL A 57 20.65 1.10 -9.20
CA VAL A 57 20.58 1.95 -8.00
C VAL A 57 20.43 1.13 -6.71
N LEU A 58 20.01 -0.13 -6.81
CA LEU A 58 19.78 -1.00 -5.67
C LEU A 58 21.02 -1.75 -5.19
N VAL A 59 22.15 -1.65 -5.91
CA VAL A 59 23.41 -2.32 -5.54
C VAL A 59 23.75 -2.07 -4.07
N PRO A 60 23.94 -3.12 -3.25
CA PRO A 60 24.29 -4.49 -3.66
C PRO A 60 23.12 -5.45 -3.90
N PHE A 61 21.87 -5.01 -3.76
CA PHE A 61 20.70 -5.84 -4.05
C PHE A 61 20.47 -5.98 -5.55
N VAL A 62 20.82 -7.14 -6.10
CA VAL A 62 20.70 -7.43 -7.53
C VAL A 62 19.46 -8.28 -7.79
N PRO A 63 18.58 -7.91 -8.73
CA PRO A 63 17.42 -8.74 -9.09
C PRO A 63 17.85 -10.09 -9.65
N LYS A 64 17.35 -11.17 -9.05
CA LYS A 64 17.47 -12.54 -9.56
C LYS A 64 16.23 -13.01 -10.29
N ASN A 65 15.08 -12.45 -9.95
CA ASN A 65 13.83 -12.72 -10.63
C ASN A 65 12.98 -11.45 -10.68
N LYS A 66 12.42 -11.15 -11.85
CA LYS A 66 11.43 -10.07 -12.06
C LYS A 66 10.13 -10.75 -12.49
N ALA A 67 9.33 -11.14 -11.50
CA ALA A 67 8.12 -11.92 -11.74
C ALA A 67 7.01 -11.04 -12.32
N ARG A 68 6.17 -11.65 -13.17
CA ARG A 68 4.90 -11.09 -13.61
C ARG A 68 3.77 -12.02 -13.21
N ILE A 69 2.72 -11.44 -12.66
CA ILE A 69 1.50 -12.15 -12.33
C ILE A 69 0.77 -12.42 -13.65
N GLN A 70 0.74 -13.68 -14.08
CA GLN A 70 0.04 -14.11 -15.29
C GLN A 70 -1.42 -14.51 -15.01
N ASN A 71 -1.74 -14.84 -13.75
CA ASN A 71 -3.08 -15.22 -13.35
C ASN A 71 -3.97 -13.97 -13.25
N ARG A 72 -5.03 -13.92 -14.06
CA ARG A 72 -5.95 -12.78 -14.13
C ARG A 72 -6.76 -12.59 -12.85
N ASP A 73 -7.18 -13.66 -12.19
CA ASP A 73 -7.94 -13.59 -10.94
C ASP A 73 -7.09 -12.96 -9.82
N VAL A 74 -5.78 -13.25 -9.83
CA VAL A 74 -4.82 -12.63 -8.90
C VAL A 74 -4.64 -11.14 -9.21
N LEU A 75 -4.54 -10.75 -10.49
CA LEU A 75 -4.47 -9.34 -10.89
C LEU A 75 -5.74 -8.56 -10.54
N GLU A 76 -6.91 -9.16 -10.77
CA GLU A 76 -8.20 -8.57 -10.41
C GLU A 76 -8.31 -8.38 -8.90
N SER A 77 -7.91 -9.39 -8.12
CA SER A 77 -7.87 -9.32 -6.65
C SER A 77 -6.85 -8.30 -6.15
N LEU A 78 -5.74 -8.12 -6.88
CA LEU A 78 -4.74 -7.10 -6.58
C LEU A 78 -5.31 -5.70 -6.78
N GLY A 79 -6.18 -5.51 -7.77
CA GLY A 79 -6.87 -4.25 -8.05
C GLY A 79 -5.99 -3.19 -8.71
N THR A 80 -4.83 -3.57 -9.24
CA THR A 80 -3.95 -2.71 -10.04
C THR A 80 -3.10 -3.53 -11.01
N GLU A 81 -2.80 -2.94 -12.16
CA GLU A 81 -1.83 -3.47 -13.12
C GLU A 81 -0.44 -2.85 -12.95
N GLU A 82 -0.34 -1.76 -12.16
CA GLU A 82 0.91 -1.08 -11.83
C GLU A 82 1.55 -1.70 -10.59
N TYR A 83 2.46 -2.66 -10.84
CA TYR A 83 3.20 -3.34 -9.78
C TYR A 83 4.61 -3.75 -10.20
N LEU A 84 5.45 -3.96 -9.19
CA LEU A 84 6.78 -4.55 -9.31
C LEU A 84 6.89 -5.70 -8.33
N GLN A 85 7.24 -6.90 -8.80
CA GLN A 85 7.45 -8.08 -7.96
C GLN A 85 8.82 -8.70 -8.25
N TRP A 86 9.81 -8.37 -7.41
CA TRP A 86 11.19 -8.79 -7.61
C TRP A 86 11.67 -9.69 -6.48
N THR A 87 12.55 -10.64 -6.83
CA THR A 87 13.41 -11.32 -5.88
C THR A 87 14.81 -10.75 -6.04
N LEU A 88 15.31 -10.09 -5.01
CA LEU A 88 16.64 -9.49 -4.95
C LEU A 88 17.59 -10.44 -4.20
N GLU A 89 18.87 -10.41 -4.57
CA GLU A 89 19.96 -10.99 -3.80
C GLU A 89 20.93 -9.89 -3.37
N ASP A 90 21.24 -9.79 -2.08
CA ASP A 90 22.35 -8.98 -1.58
C ASP A 90 23.66 -9.69 -1.90
N ALA A 91 24.39 -9.18 -2.90
CA ALA A 91 25.65 -9.76 -3.36
C ALA A 91 26.78 -9.66 -2.31
N GLU A 92 26.64 -8.81 -1.29
CA GLU A 92 27.61 -8.66 -0.20
C GLU A 92 27.28 -9.55 0.99
N ALA A 93 26.08 -10.14 1.06
CA ALA A 93 25.69 -10.99 2.16
C ALA A 93 26.36 -12.37 2.06
N GLU A 94 26.83 -12.88 3.21
CA GLU A 94 27.35 -14.23 3.32
C GLU A 94 26.38 -15.27 2.73
N PRO A 95 26.86 -16.36 2.08
CA PRO A 95 26.00 -17.35 1.42
C PRO A 95 24.88 -17.93 2.29
N ALA A 96 25.15 -18.13 3.57
CA ALA A 96 24.18 -18.66 4.53
C ALA A 96 23.40 -17.55 5.29
N SER A 97 23.58 -16.27 4.93
CA SER A 97 22.93 -15.16 5.61
C SER A 97 21.41 -15.24 5.46
N PRO A 98 20.65 -15.07 6.56
CA PRO A 98 19.19 -15.02 6.50
C PRO A 98 18.65 -13.77 5.80
N THR A 99 19.49 -12.78 5.50
CA THR A 99 19.11 -11.56 4.77
C THR A 99 19.59 -11.55 3.31
N ARG A 100 20.15 -12.67 2.83
CA ARG A 100 20.75 -12.74 1.48
C ARG A 100 19.75 -12.50 0.36
N TYR A 101 18.51 -12.97 0.50
CA TYR A 101 17.46 -12.74 -0.47
C TYR A 101 16.37 -11.84 0.10
N CYS A 102 15.77 -11.04 -0.77
CA CYS A 102 14.64 -10.18 -0.45
C CYS A 102 13.54 -10.33 -1.50
N SER A 103 12.34 -10.71 -1.08
CA SER A 103 11.14 -10.59 -1.90
C SER A 103 10.62 -9.16 -1.75
N LEU A 104 10.66 -8.37 -2.83
CA LEU A 104 10.16 -7.00 -2.90
C LEU A 104 8.89 -6.96 -3.75
N PHE A 105 7.82 -6.39 -3.18
CA PHE A 105 6.55 -6.21 -3.87
C PHE A 105 6.03 -4.79 -3.69
N ILE A 106 5.91 -4.07 -4.79
CA ILE A 106 5.45 -2.68 -4.83
C ILE A 106 4.19 -2.62 -5.68
N THR A 107 3.14 -1.96 -5.17
CA THR A 107 1.85 -1.83 -5.86
C THR A 107 1.37 -0.40 -5.81
N TYR A 108 0.88 0.11 -6.93
CA TYR A 108 0.43 1.49 -7.07
C TYR A 108 -1.06 1.56 -7.36
N TYR A 109 -1.76 2.44 -6.64
CA TYR A 109 -3.19 2.63 -6.74
C TYR A 109 -3.52 4.10 -6.88
N THR A 110 -4.48 4.42 -7.73
CA THR A 110 -4.89 5.80 -7.98
C THR A 110 -6.36 5.88 -8.37
N GLY A 111 -6.88 7.09 -8.54
CA GLY A 111 -8.27 7.35 -8.85
C GLY A 111 -9.03 7.49 -7.56
N ASN A 112 -10.07 6.68 -7.41
CA ASN A 112 -10.89 6.62 -6.20
C ASN A 112 -10.56 5.35 -5.39
N PRO A 113 -9.37 5.26 -4.76
CA PRO A 113 -9.02 4.12 -3.94
C PRO A 113 -9.87 4.11 -2.66
N ASP A 114 -11.07 3.58 -2.76
CA ASP A 114 -12.05 3.54 -1.65
C ASP A 114 -11.59 2.57 -0.55
N MET A 115 -10.74 1.59 -0.91
CA MET A 115 -10.22 0.56 -0.03
C MET A 115 -8.72 0.41 -0.25
N VAL A 116 -7.93 0.40 0.83
CA VAL A 116 -6.54 -0.09 0.82
C VAL A 116 -6.66 -1.62 0.89
N PRO A 117 -6.50 -2.35 -0.23
CA PRO A 117 -7.22 -3.60 -0.44
C PRO A 117 -6.52 -4.82 0.15
N HIS A 118 -5.20 -4.78 0.35
CA HIS A 118 -4.46 -5.97 0.76
C HIS A 118 -3.21 -5.61 1.59
N VAL A 119 -3.29 -5.89 2.90
CA VAL A 119 -2.16 -5.75 3.82
C VAL A 119 -1.66 -7.11 4.27
N PRO A 120 -0.34 -7.29 4.50
CA PRO A 120 0.21 -8.55 4.97
C PRO A 120 -0.53 -9.17 6.16
N ASP A 121 -0.99 -8.35 7.11
CA ASP A 121 -1.76 -8.77 8.28
C ASP A 121 -3.00 -9.62 7.93
N GLU A 122 -3.66 -9.34 6.81
CA GLU A 122 -4.88 -10.03 6.39
C GLU A 122 -4.55 -11.14 5.36
N CYS A 123 -3.68 -10.84 4.40
CA CYS A 123 -3.39 -11.73 3.28
C CYS A 123 -2.58 -12.98 3.69
N TYR A 124 -1.56 -12.83 4.54
CA TYR A 124 -0.76 -13.98 4.98
C TYR A 124 -1.55 -14.88 5.92
N VAL A 125 -2.44 -14.31 6.74
CA VAL A 125 -3.36 -15.09 7.57
C VAL A 125 -4.37 -15.86 6.70
N GLY A 126 -4.95 -15.20 5.68
CA GLY A 126 -5.80 -15.86 4.69
C GLY A 126 -5.08 -16.97 3.92
N GLY A 127 -3.76 -16.85 3.72
CA GLY A 127 -2.89 -17.86 3.15
C GLY A 127 -2.48 -19.00 4.10
N GLY A 128 -3.06 -19.06 5.31
CA GLY A 128 -2.84 -20.14 6.28
C GLY A 128 -1.69 -19.92 7.27
N ASN A 129 -1.12 -18.72 7.35
CA ASN A 129 -0.12 -18.39 8.36
C ASN A 129 -0.79 -17.91 9.66
N GLU A 130 -0.14 -18.13 10.79
CA GLU A 130 -0.54 -17.57 12.07
C GLU A 130 0.28 -16.32 12.37
N ARG A 131 -0.36 -15.25 12.83
CA ARG A 131 0.34 -14.03 13.26
C ARG A 131 0.95 -14.26 14.64
N ASP A 132 2.26 -14.04 14.78
CA ASP A 132 2.98 -14.20 16.05
C ASP A 132 3.10 -12.87 16.80
N THR A 133 3.80 -11.90 16.20
CA THR A 133 3.98 -10.56 16.75
C THR A 133 3.91 -9.52 15.63
N GLY A 134 3.71 -8.26 15.97
CA GLY A 134 3.82 -7.19 15.01
C GLY A 134 3.59 -5.83 15.63
N GLY A 135 3.94 -4.80 14.88
CA GLY A 135 3.80 -3.42 15.31
C GLY A 135 4.50 -2.47 14.36
N MET A 136 4.26 -1.18 14.59
CA MET A 136 4.97 -0.12 13.91
C MET A 136 6.42 -0.09 14.41
N VAL A 137 7.35 0.02 13.48
CA VAL A 137 8.77 0.22 13.75
C VAL A 137 9.25 1.44 12.98
N THR A 138 10.07 2.25 13.63
CA THR A 138 10.73 3.39 13.03
C THR A 138 12.18 3.05 12.71
N ILE A 139 12.62 3.33 11.49
CA ILE A 139 14.03 3.41 11.15
C ILE A 139 14.40 4.84 10.79
N HIS A 140 15.69 5.13 10.91
CA HIS A 140 16.24 6.42 10.52
C HIS A 140 17.09 6.20 9.27
N LEU A 141 16.71 6.88 8.18
CA LEU A 141 17.37 6.78 6.90
C LEU A 141 18.23 8.03 6.66
N PRO A 142 19.52 7.88 6.37
CA PRO A 142 20.36 9.01 6.01
C PRO A 142 19.88 9.62 4.68
N ARG A 143 19.76 10.94 4.64
CA ARG A 143 19.37 11.69 3.43
C ARG A 143 20.33 12.85 3.18
N VAL A 144 20.32 13.38 1.96
CA VAL A 144 21.05 14.60 1.64
C VAL A 144 20.45 15.76 2.46
N GLY A 145 21.21 16.29 3.41
CA GLY A 145 20.78 17.40 4.27
C GLY A 145 20.09 17.00 5.58
N GLY A 146 20.07 15.72 5.95
CA GLY A 146 19.57 15.30 7.27
C GLY A 146 19.24 13.82 7.37
N GLU A 147 18.35 13.51 8.30
CA GLU A 147 17.88 12.16 8.59
C GLU A 147 16.35 12.13 8.41
N GLN A 148 15.85 11.14 7.68
CA GLN A 148 14.42 10.92 7.51
C GLN A 148 13.98 9.75 8.38
N LYS A 149 12.98 10.00 9.23
CA LYS A 149 12.29 8.93 9.96
C LYS A 149 11.29 8.26 9.02
N LEU A 150 11.33 6.93 8.99
CA LEU A 150 10.35 6.14 8.26
C LEU A 150 9.71 5.14 9.22
N ASP A 151 8.40 5.24 9.34
CA ASP A 151 7.57 4.28 10.05
C ASP A 151 7.04 3.23 9.08
N PHE A 152 7.20 1.96 9.42
CA PHE A 152 6.63 0.85 8.67
C PHE A 152 6.10 -0.23 9.62
N GLN A 153 5.17 -1.04 9.13
CA GLN A 153 4.65 -2.18 9.87
C GLN A 153 5.62 -3.35 9.76
N TYR A 154 6.01 -3.92 10.89
CA TYR A 154 6.67 -5.22 10.98
C TYR A 154 5.64 -6.25 11.44
N VAL A 155 5.47 -7.34 10.70
CA VAL A 155 4.56 -8.45 11.07
C VAL A 155 5.31 -9.76 10.99
N ALA A 156 5.44 -10.45 12.13
CA ALA A 156 5.98 -11.79 12.21
C ALA A 156 4.84 -12.83 12.11
N PHE A 157 5.11 -13.87 11.33
CA PHE A 157 4.23 -14.98 11.09
C PHE A 157 4.91 -16.29 11.46
N LYS A 158 4.09 -17.26 11.84
CA LYS A 158 4.42 -18.67 11.96
C LYS A 158 3.68 -19.43 10.87
N ASN A 159 4.37 -20.32 10.18
CA ASN A 159 3.76 -21.33 9.35
C ASN A 159 4.17 -22.70 9.90
N VAL A 160 3.19 -23.54 10.21
CA VAL A 160 3.45 -24.93 10.60
C VAL A 160 3.08 -25.81 9.43
N ASP A 161 4.10 -26.39 8.79
CA ASP A 161 3.87 -27.42 7.80
C ASP A 161 3.33 -28.67 8.50
N ARG A 162 2.07 -29.00 8.22
CA ARG A 162 1.37 -30.13 8.85
C ARG A 162 1.95 -31.50 8.46
N GLN A 163 2.68 -31.60 7.36
CA GLN A 163 3.29 -32.85 6.91
C GLN A 163 4.65 -33.08 7.57
N THR A 164 5.45 -32.04 7.72
CA THR A 164 6.81 -32.14 8.28
C THR A 164 6.91 -31.74 9.75
N LEU A 165 5.84 -31.20 10.34
CA LEU A 165 5.79 -30.59 11.68
C LEU A 165 6.85 -29.48 11.88
N ARG A 166 7.38 -28.94 10.78
CA ARG A 166 8.33 -27.85 10.81
C ARG A 166 7.60 -26.53 11.00
N GLU A 167 8.07 -25.74 11.94
CA GLU A 167 7.62 -24.37 12.15
C GLU A 167 8.60 -23.40 11.50
N ASP A 168 8.14 -22.67 10.49
CA ASP A 168 8.86 -21.56 9.88
C ASP A 168 8.36 -20.25 10.49
N LYS A 169 9.28 -19.48 11.07
CA LYS A 169 9.03 -18.11 11.52
C LYS A 169 9.63 -17.14 10.54
N PHE A 170 8.83 -16.21 10.03
CA PHE A 170 9.30 -15.18 9.12
C PHE A 170 8.60 -13.87 9.40
N SER A 171 9.15 -12.78 8.86
CA SER A 171 8.55 -11.46 8.98
C SER A 171 8.28 -10.86 7.61
N VAL A 172 7.25 -10.03 7.53
CA VAL A 172 6.92 -9.21 6.37
C VAL A 172 6.87 -7.76 6.84
N GLN A 173 7.47 -6.88 6.06
CA GLN A 173 7.53 -5.46 6.34
C GLN A 173 6.78 -4.71 5.25
N TYR A 174 6.06 -3.66 5.62
CA TYR A 174 5.45 -2.79 4.63
C TYR A 174 5.17 -1.38 5.15
N PHE A 175 5.14 -0.42 4.23
CA PHE A 175 4.58 0.92 4.47
C PHE A 175 3.83 1.37 3.21
N PHE A 176 3.22 2.56 3.30
CA PHE A 176 2.59 3.23 2.18
C PHE A 176 3.16 4.62 1.97
N HIS A 177 3.12 5.07 0.72
CA HIS A 177 3.26 6.46 0.34
C HIS A 177 1.96 6.91 -0.31
N ALA A 178 1.19 7.78 0.36
CA ALA A 178 -0.12 8.22 -0.06
C ALA A 178 -0.16 9.75 -0.13
N ASN A 179 -0.56 10.30 -1.27
CA ASN A 179 -0.70 11.75 -1.48
C ASN A 179 0.51 12.57 -0.96
N GLY A 180 1.74 12.11 -1.24
CA GLY A 180 2.97 12.77 -0.80
C GLY A 180 3.40 12.51 0.66
N LYS A 181 2.71 11.62 1.38
CA LYS A 181 2.98 11.32 2.79
C LYS A 181 3.23 9.83 3.02
N TYR A 182 4.17 9.53 3.90
CA TYR A 182 4.40 8.19 4.39
C TYR A 182 3.38 7.79 5.46
N SER A 183 2.98 6.52 5.46
CA SER A 183 2.18 5.90 6.53
C SER A 183 2.59 4.46 6.75
N GLY A 184 2.71 4.06 8.02
CA GLY A 184 3.16 2.71 8.37
C GLY A 184 2.07 1.65 8.30
N ASN A 185 0.78 2.02 8.30
CA ASN A 185 -0.33 1.07 8.39
C ASN A 185 -1.56 1.52 7.58
N ARG A 186 -2.52 0.60 7.43
CA ARG A 186 -3.75 0.80 6.66
C ARG A 186 -4.62 1.96 7.16
N THR A 187 -4.73 2.09 8.48
CA THR A 187 -5.61 3.09 9.11
C THR A 187 -5.12 4.49 8.79
N ASP A 188 -3.82 4.73 8.94
CA ASP A 188 -3.22 6.03 8.66
C ASP A 188 -3.28 6.36 7.17
N THR A 189 -3.05 5.38 6.29
CA THR A 189 -3.22 5.55 4.83
C THR A 189 -4.64 5.98 4.49
N ARG A 190 -5.66 5.36 5.10
CA ARG A 190 -7.07 5.74 4.91
C ARG A 190 -7.35 7.15 5.42
N LEU A 191 -6.76 7.56 6.54
CA LEU A 191 -6.88 8.92 7.05
C LEU A 191 -6.25 9.94 6.10
N ILE A 192 -5.09 9.64 5.51
CA ILE A 192 -4.44 10.51 4.50
C ILE A 192 -5.33 10.64 3.26
N LEU A 193 -5.85 9.52 2.74
CA LEU A 193 -6.72 9.52 1.56
C LEU A 193 -8.05 10.25 1.82
N GLY A 194 -8.64 10.06 3.01
CA GLY A 194 -9.92 10.65 3.40
C GLY A 194 -9.86 12.09 3.92
N SER A 195 -8.68 12.60 4.28
CA SER A 195 -8.47 13.99 4.71
C SER A 195 -8.18 14.94 3.55
N ASN A 196 -8.05 14.42 2.34
CA ASN A 196 -7.93 15.20 1.13
C ASN A 196 -9.34 15.56 0.59
N TRP A 197 -9.97 16.63 1.07
CA TRP A 197 -11.34 16.99 0.64
C TRP A 197 -11.37 17.82 -0.63
N PHE A 198 -10.33 18.61 -0.89
CA PHE A 198 -10.34 19.63 -1.96
C PHE A 198 -9.46 19.25 -3.16
N SER A 199 -8.52 18.31 -3.01
CA SER A 199 -7.66 17.94 -4.11
C SER A 199 -8.35 16.94 -5.03
N ARG A 200 -8.14 17.11 -6.33
CA ARG A 200 -8.82 16.38 -7.41
C ARG A 200 -8.26 14.97 -7.60
N TYR A 201 -6.99 14.78 -7.31
CA TYR A 201 -6.28 13.52 -7.50
C TYR A 201 -5.97 12.85 -6.17
N SER A 202 -5.92 11.52 -6.17
CA SER A 202 -5.43 10.73 -5.04
C SER A 202 -4.66 9.51 -5.53
N TYR A 203 -3.66 9.11 -4.75
CA TYR A 203 -2.97 7.84 -4.94
C TYR A 203 -2.45 7.29 -3.62
N PHE A 204 -2.15 5.99 -3.61
CA PHE A 204 -1.23 5.42 -2.65
C PHE A 204 -0.38 4.33 -3.32
N CYS A 205 0.86 4.19 -2.86
CA CYS A 205 1.75 3.12 -3.23
C CYS A 205 2.03 2.28 -1.98
N LYS A 206 1.91 0.96 -2.05
CA LYS A 206 2.40 0.05 -1.00
C LYS A 206 3.78 -0.44 -1.37
N VAL A 207 4.71 -0.41 -0.43
CA VAL A 207 6.03 -1.03 -0.55
C VAL A 207 6.10 -2.12 0.51
N GLU A 208 6.22 -3.37 0.06
CA GLU A 208 6.25 -4.56 0.91
C GLU A 208 7.53 -5.35 0.63
N TRP A 209 8.20 -5.81 1.68
CA TRP A 209 9.38 -6.65 1.54
C TRP A 209 9.48 -7.73 2.62
N LYS A 210 10.20 -8.81 2.28
CA LYS A 210 10.48 -9.93 3.17
C LYS A 210 11.86 -10.48 2.88
N PHE A 211 12.70 -10.61 3.90
CA PHE A 211 14.03 -11.21 3.80
C PHE A 211 14.02 -12.71 4.09
N TYR A 212 14.90 -13.45 3.44
CA TYR A 212 15.17 -14.86 3.70
C TYR A 212 16.55 -15.27 3.18
N GLY A 213 17.05 -16.39 3.68
CA GLY A 213 18.27 -17.06 3.25
C GLY A 213 18.01 -18.53 2.93
N VAL A 214 19.04 -19.20 2.42
CA VAL A 214 19.01 -20.64 2.16
C VAL A 214 20.14 -21.29 2.96
N GLY A 215 19.76 -22.14 3.91
CA GLY A 215 20.68 -22.96 4.69
C GLY A 215 20.60 -24.44 4.31
N SER A 216 21.44 -25.27 4.94
CA SER A 216 21.53 -26.71 4.66
C SER A 216 20.22 -27.47 4.85
N PHE A 217 19.31 -26.94 5.65
CA PHE A 217 18.02 -27.56 5.97
C PHE A 217 16.83 -26.78 5.40
N GLY A 218 17.03 -25.88 4.43
CA GLY A 218 15.97 -25.12 3.77
C GLY A 218 16.03 -23.62 4.07
N LEU A 219 14.88 -22.95 4.03
CA LEU A 219 14.81 -21.50 4.24
C LEU A 219 15.20 -21.13 5.67
N VAL A 220 15.95 -20.04 5.81
CA VAL A 220 16.32 -19.42 7.09
C VAL A 220 15.83 -17.98 7.05
N TYR A 221 15.25 -17.50 8.14
CA TYR A 221 14.68 -16.16 8.23
C TYR A 221 15.42 -15.32 9.27
N PRO A 222 15.56 -14.01 9.03
CA PRO A 222 16.30 -13.15 9.94
C PRO A 222 15.48 -12.87 11.19
N ASP A 223 16.18 -12.61 12.30
CA ASP A 223 15.55 -12.02 13.47
C ASP A 223 15.14 -10.55 13.20
N LYS A 224 14.52 -9.92 14.19
CA LYS A 224 14.06 -8.54 14.07
C LYS A 224 15.22 -7.57 13.83
N GLU A 225 16.33 -7.69 14.53
CA GLU A 225 17.47 -6.76 14.42
C GLU A 225 18.11 -6.85 13.03
N GLN A 226 18.38 -8.07 12.56
CA GLN A 226 18.86 -8.35 11.21
C GLN A 226 17.90 -7.81 10.15
N THR A 227 16.58 -7.98 10.36
CA THR A 227 15.56 -7.44 9.47
C THR A 227 15.62 -5.91 9.39
N LEU A 228 15.73 -5.22 10.52
CA LEU A 228 15.78 -3.75 10.55
C LEU A 228 17.04 -3.20 9.88
N ALA A 229 18.20 -3.83 10.12
CA ALA A 229 19.45 -3.45 9.48
C ALA A 229 19.39 -3.64 7.95
N ALA A 230 18.92 -4.80 7.48
CA ALA A 230 18.77 -5.07 6.05
C ALA A 230 17.70 -4.17 5.39
N SER A 231 16.62 -3.87 6.11
CA SER A 231 15.59 -2.92 5.65
C SER A 231 16.16 -1.52 5.44
N GLY A 232 16.98 -1.03 6.38
CA GLY A 232 17.67 0.25 6.24
C GLY A 232 18.55 0.30 5.00
N LYS A 233 19.39 -0.72 4.78
CA LYS A 233 20.28 -0.85 3.62
C LYS A 233 19.50 -0.82 2.29
N LEU A 234 18.38 -1.53 2.22
CA LEU A 234 17.51 -1.59 1.03
C LEU A 234 16.81 -0.25 0.78
N LEU A 235 16.17 0.31 1.82
CA LEU A 235 15.31 1.49 1.70
C LEU A 235 16.09 2.79 1.45
N GLU A 236 17.32 2.88 1.96
CA GLU A 236 18.23 3.99 1.64
C GLU A 236 18.44 4.18 0.13
N ARG A 237 18.35 3.08 -0.64
CA ARG A 237 18.55 3.06 -2.10
C ARG A 237 17.22 3.09 -2.86
N LEU A 238 16.26 2.30 -2.40
CA LEU A 238 14.97 2.15 -3.06
C LEU A 238 14.14 3.45 -3.00
N LEU A 239 14.09 4.12 -1.85
CA LEU A 239 13.22 5.29 -1.69
C LEU A 239 13.61 6.47 -2.59
N PRO A 240 14.89 6.89 -2.68
CA PRO A 240 15.27 7.95 -3.61
C PRO A 240 14.85 7.70 -5.05
N GLU A 241 14.91 6.45 -5.52
CA GLU A 241 14.50 6.10 -6.88
C GLU A 241 12.99 6.24 -7.05
N LEU A 242 12.21 5.68 -6.12
CA LEU A 242 10.75 5.77 -6.13
C LEU A 242 10.26 7.22 -6.05
N GLU A 243 10.79 8.00 -5.10
CA GLU A 243 10.42 9.40 -4.88
C GLU A 243 10.72 10.29 -6.08
N LYS A 244 11.89 10.11 -6.71
CA LYS A 244 12.36 11.02 -7.77
C LYS A 244 11.85 10.62 -9.16
N LYS A 245 11.78 9.33 -9.46
CA LYS A 245 11.50 8.85 -10.81
C LYS A 245 10.12 8.22 -10.99
N HIS A 246 9.51 7.64 -9.96
CA HIS A 246 8.28 6.86 -10.16
C HIS A 246 7.05 7.55 -9.59
N TRP A 247 7.07 7.96 -8.33
CA TRP A 247 5.90 8.53 -7.68
C TRP A 247 5.56 9.91 -8.20
N PRO A 248 4.28 10.24 -8.38
CA PRO A 248 3.90 11.57 -8.83
C PRO A 248 4.12 12.63 -7.74
N ASP A 249 4.46 13.83 -8.18
CA ASP A 249 4.41 15.04 -7.37
C ASP A 249 2.94 15.48 -7.21
N TRP A 250 2.29 14.93 -6.20
CA TRP A 250 0.86 15.13 -5.96
C TRP A 250 0.50 16.54 -5.55
N GLU A 251 1.38 17.25 -4.84
CA GLU A 251 1.14 18.65 -4.48
C GLU A 251 1.14 19.51 -5.72
N LYS A 252 2.15 19.36 -6.58
CA LYS A 252 2.23 20.08 -7.85
C LYS A 252 1.00 19.82 -8.72
N ILE A 253 0.63 18.55 -8.93
CA ILE A 253 -0.47 18.17 -9.82
C ILE A 253 -1.84 18.66 -9.33
N ASN A 254 -2.02 18.87 -8.02
CA ASN A 254 -3.28 19.42 -7.49
C ASN A 254 -3.30 20.95 -7.37
N ASN A 255 -2.16 21.61 -7.57
CA ASN A 255 -2.04 23.08 -7.55
C ASN A 255 -2.04 23.69 -8.97
N GLU A 256 -1.93 22.87 -10.02
CA GLU A 256 -2.09 23.22 -11.45
C GLU A 256 -3.58 23.27 -11.87
#